data_AF-A0A8J4X3B8-F1
#
_entry.id   AF-A0A8J4X3B8-F1
#
_cell.length_a   1.000
_cell.length_b   1.000
_cell.length_c   1.000
_cell.angle_alpha   90.00
_cell.angle_beta   90.00
_cell.angle_gamma   90.00
#
_symmetry.space_group_name_H-M   'P 1'
#
loop_
_entity.id
_entity.type
_entity.pdbx_description
1 polymer ?
#
loop_
_entity_poly.entity_id
_entity_poly.type
_entity_poly.pdbx_seq_one_letter_code
_entity_poly.pdbx_strand_id
1 'polypeptide(L)'
;ICCLKMSFRGGGGRGGRGGGFGRGGGGFGRGGGGFGRGGGGGRGGFGGRGGGRGGFNRQQDYGPPEYVVALGEFMHPCEDDIVCKCVTEENKVPYFNAPVYLENKEQIGKVDEIFGQLRDFIHATAVCHTDAYTLSGSDPEGLFPSILGHEGAGTVESIGEGVTKFKPGDTVIPLYIPQCGECKFCKNPKTNLCQKIRVTQGQGLLPDKTTRFTCKGKPVFHFMGTSTFSEYTVVADISLAKVDEKAPLDKVCLLGCGVSTGYGAALNTAKVEPGSVCAVFGLGAVGLATIMGCKVAGASRIIGVDINPDKFETAKKFGATEFVNPKDHSKPIQEVLVEMTDGGVDYSFECIGNVAIMRAALEACHKGWGTSVIIGVAGAGQEICTRPFQLITGRSWKGTAFGGWKSVESVPKLVEDYMNKKLMVDEFVTHTLPFDQINEAFDLMHAGKRWALWFFKNDKSKTWQANLRLISKFDTVEDFWALYNHIQLSSNLMSGCDYSLFKDGIEPMWEDERNKRGGRWLITLTKQQRRADLDRFWLETLLCLVGEAFDDHSDDVCGAVVNVRTKGDKIAIWTTDYENKDAIVHIGRVYKERLGVPAKVIIG
;
A
#
# COMPACT_ATOMS: atom_id res chain seq x y z
N ILE A 1 38.27 2.48 10.80
CA ILE A 1 37.23 3.46 10.38
C ILE A 1 37.63 3.90 8.98
N CYS A 2 37.15 3.23 7.94
CA CYS A 2 37.48 3.54 6.55
C CYS A 2 36.21 4.03 5.85
N CYS A 3 36.17 5.30 5.45
CA CYS A 3 35.18 5.83 4.52
C CYS A 3 35.70 5.62 3.09
N LEU A 4 34.92 4.95 2.25
CA LEU A 4 35.22 4.77 0.82
C LEU A 4 34.72 5.99 0.05
N LYS A 5 35.49 6.52 -0.91
CA LYS A 5 35.17 7.79 -1.59
C LYS A 5 35.31 7.71 -3.12
N MET A 6 34.57 8.56 -3.84
CA MET A 6 34.54 8.68 -5.30
C MET A 6 34.99 10.02 -5.85
N SER A 7 35.51 10.04 -7.08
CA SER A 7 36.00 11.26 -7.73
C SER A 7 34.96 11.95 -8.62
N PHE A 8 34.97 13.29 -8.63
CA PHE A 8 34.34 14.12 -9.67
C PHE A 8 35.34 15.17 -10.17
N ARG A 9 35.23 15.59 -11.44
CA ARG A 9 35.97 16.74 -11.98
C ARG A 9 35.02 17.93 -12.10
N GLY A 10 35.37 19.04 -11.45
CA GLY A 10 34.61 20.28 -11.55
C GLY A 10 34.62 20.83 -12.99
N GLY A 11 33.44 20.87 -13.63
CA GLY A 11 33.25 21.61 -14.87
C GLY A 11 33.30 23.11 -14.59
N GLY A 12 34.47 23.73 -14.74
CA GLY A 12 34.64 25.18 -14.61
C GLY A 12 33.91 25.96 -15.71
N GLY A 13 32.69 26.40 -15.41
CA GLY A 13 32.03 27.47 -16.14
C GLY A 13 32.80 28.79 -15.97
N ARG A 14 33.34 29.31 -17.07
CA ARG A 14 34.18 30.52 -17.12
C ARG A 14 33.38 31.77 -16.72
N GLY A 15 33.75 32.38 -15.60
CA GLY A 15 33.41 33.77 -15.26
C GLY A 15 34.55 34.73 -15.61
N GLY A 16 34.26 35.68 -16.50
CA GLY A 16 34.73 37.08 -16.47
C GLY A 16 36.20 37.40 -16.79
N ARG A 17 36.43 38.11 -17.91
CA ARG A 17 37.28 39.31 -17.93
C ARG A 17 36.73 40.33 -18.93
N GLY A 18 36.35 41.49 -18.41
CA GLY A 18 36.11 42.70 -19.18
C GLY A 18 37.43 43.34 -19.64
N GLY A 19 37.36 44.03 -20.77
CA GLY A 19 38.44 44.80 -21.36
C GLY A 19 37.95 45.42 -22.66
N GLY A 20 37.35 46.61 -22.57
CA GLY A 20 36.96 47.40 -23.73
C GLY A 20 38.15 48.14 -24.31
N PHE A 21 38.25 48.17 -25.64
CA PHE A 21 38.76 49.28 -26.47
C PHE A 21 38.19 49.07 -27.89
N GLY A 22 37.72 50.16 -28.51
CA GLY A 22 36.86 50.10 -29.69
C GLY A 22 37.45 50.57 -31.01
N ARG A 23 36.50 50.85 -31.92
CA ARG A 23 36.55 51.58 -33.21
C ARG A 23 37.03 50.87 -34.49
N GLY A 24 36.14 50.95 -35.49
CA GLY A 24 36.40 51.07 -36.94
C GLY A 24 36.72 49.76 -37.66
N GLY A 25 36.16 49.39 -38.83
CA GLY A 25 35.48 50.15 -39.87
C GLY A 25 36.09 49.78 -41.23
N GLY A 26 35.28 49.30 -42.19
CA GLY A 26 35.62 49.10 -43.61
C GLY A 26 36.58 47.92 -43.90
N GLY A 27 36.46 47.13 -44.96
CA GLY A 27 35.82 47.33 -46.26
C GLY A 27 36.86 47.14 -47.37
N PHE A 28 36.58 46.21 -48.30
CA PHE A 28 37.23 46.02 -49.62
C PHE A 28 38.70 45.52 -49.59
N GLY A 29 39.19 44.65 -50.49
CA GLY A 29 38.73 44.17 -51.79
C GLY A 29 39.87 44.37 -52.82
N ARG A 30 40.19 43.30 -53.59
CA ARG A 30 41.12 43.21 -54.76
C ARG A 30 42.61 43.15 -54.38
N GLY A 31 43.38 42.15 -54.79
CA GLY A 31 43.81 41.73 -56.14
C GLY A 31 45.35 41.72 -56.08
N GLY A 32 46.18 40.87 -56.68
CA GLY A 32 46.14 39.95 -57.81
C GLY A 32 47.54 40.01 -58.45
N GLY A 33 48.20 38.85 -58.68
CA GLY A 33 49.45 38.70 -59.46
C GLY A 33 50.75 38.99 -58.69
N GLY A 34 51.65 38.02 -58.44
CA GLY A 34 52.60 37.39 -59.40
C GLY A 34 53.95 38.15 -59.28
N PHE A 35 55.15 37.61 -59.04
CA PHE A 35 55.84 36.37 -59.41
C PHE A 35 57.02 36.14 -58.44
N GLY A 36 57.49 34.90 -58.29
CA GLY A 36 58.80 34.61 -57.67
C GLY A 36 59.03 33.12 -57.43
N ARG A 37 59.92 32.51 -58.21
CA ARG A 37 60.19 31.07 -58.36
C ARG A 37 60.99 30.43 -57.21
N GLY A 38 60.78 29.11 -57.04
CA GLY A 38 61.78 28.12 -56.58
C GLY A 38 61.54 27.64 -55.15
N GLY A 39 61.44 26.35 -54.82
CA GLY A 39 61.57 25.11 -55.55
C GLY A 39 61.48 23.95 -54.54
N GLY A 40 61.06 22.77 -55.00
CA GLY A 40 61.30 21.48 -54.32
C GLY A 40 60.12 20.85 -53.58
N GLY A 41 59.71 19.64 -54.04
CA GLY A 41 59.12 18.61 -53.18
C GLY A 41 57.67 18.23 -53.50
N GLY A 42 57.49 17.24 -54.37
CA GLY A 42 56.21 16.79 -54.94
C GLY A 42 55.11 16.34 -53.96
N ARG A 43 53.86 16.60 -54.37
CA ARG A 43 52.65 15.86 -53.99
C ARG A 43 51.76 15.67 -55.22
N GLY A 44 51.15 14.50 -55.29
CA GLY A 44 49.96 14.20 -56.10
C GLY A 44 49.88 12.68 -56.28
N GLY A 45 48.86 11.96 -55.85
CA GLY A 45 47.60 12.30 -55.20
C GLY A 45 46.70 11.06 -55.17
N PHE A 46 45.63 11.13 -54.37
CA PHE A 46 44.52 10.17 -54.21
C PHE A 46 44.89 8.86 -53.48
N GLY A 47 44.26 8.46 -52.38
CA GLY A 47 42.91 8.71 -51.88
C GLY A 47 42.28 7.34 -51.61
N GLY A 48 42.18 6.93 -50.34
CA GLY A 48 41.59 5.64 -49.97
C GLY A 48 42.09 5.13 -48.64
N ARG A 49 41.32 5.40 -47.57
CA ARG A 49 41.57 4.94 -46.20
C ARG A 49 41.59 3.41 -46.15
N GLY A 50 42.73 2.85 -45.79
CA GLY A 50 42.90 1.45 -45.42
C GLY A 50 43.44 1.34 -44.00
N GLY A 51 42.72 0.60 -43.16
CA GLY A 51 43.31 -0.25 -42.14
C GLY A 51 43.62 0.38 -40.78
N GLY A 52 43.26 -0.37 -39.73
CA GLY A 52 43.96 -0.28 -38.45
C GLY A 52 43.04 -0.40 -37.25
N ARG A 53 42.92 -1.63 -36.73
CA ARG A 53 42.33 -1.99 -35.43
C ARG A 53 42.59 -0.92 -34.36
N GLY A 54 41.54 -0.21 -33.95
CA GLY A 54 41.56 0.69 -32.80
C GLY A 54 41.23 -0.07 -31.52
N GLY A 55 42.25 -0.67 -30.90
CA GLY A 55 42.17 -1.06 -29.51
C GLY A 55 42.06 0.22 -28.66
N PHE A 56 40.92 0.42 -28.01
CA PHE A 56 40.80 1.37 -26.90
C PHE A 56 41.46 0.76 -25.66
N ASN A 57 42.79 0.71 -25.67
CA ASN A 57 43.58 0.51 -24.48
C ASN A 57 44.59 1.66 -24.36
N ARG A 58 44.05 2.84 -24.02
CA ARG A 58 44.79 3.87 -23.31
C ARG A 58 44.06 4.07 -21.98
N GLN A 59 44.46 3.32 -20.96
CA GLN A 59 44.39 3.82 -19.60
C GLN A 59 45.21 5.10 -19.59
N GLN A 60 44.54 6.24 -19.75
CA GLN A 60 45.12 7.50 -19.34
C GLN A 60 45.20 7.43 -17.83
N ASP A 61 46.43 7.33 -17.32
CA ASP A 61 46.75 7.49 -15.92
C ASP A 61 46.52 8.96 -15.57
N TYR A 62 45.26 9.26 -15.27
CA TYR A 62 44.84 10.56 -14.77
C TYR A 62 45.13 10.52 -13.28
N GLY A 63 46.24 11.12 -12.87
CA GLY A 63 46.66 11.21 -11.47
C GLY A 63 45.55 11.65 -10.49
N PRO A 64 45.83 11.61 -9.17
CA PRO A 64 44.83 11.57 -8.12
C PRO A 64 43.76 12.68 -8.25
N PRO A 65 42.48 12.37 -7.97
CA PRO A 65 41.38 13.31 -8.20
C PRO A 65 41.50 14.59 -7.37
N GLU A 66 40.93 15.68 -7.86
CA GLU A 66 40.97 17.00 -7.21
C GLU A 66 40.33 16.92 -5.81
N TYR A 67 39.17 16.27 -5.73
CA TYR A 67 38.48 15.93 -4.48
C TYR A 67 37.83 14.55 -4.59
N VAL A 68 37.53 13.97 -3.43
CA VAL A 68 36.81 12.71 -3.29
C VAL A 68 35.58 12.90 -2.41
N VAL A 69 34.44 12.35 -2.81
CA VAL A 69 33.14 12.42 -2.12
C VAL A 69 32.88 11.09 -1.42
N ALA A 70 32.36 11.11 -0.20
CA ALA A 70 32.00 9.88 0.50
C ALA A 70 31.01 9.04 -0.32
N LEU A 71 31.39 7.81 -0.63
CA LEU A 71 30.61 6.85 -1.38
C LEU A 71 29.66 6.11 -0.46
N GLY A 72 30.19 5.65 0.67
CA GLY A 72 29.42 4.96 1.68
C GLY A 72 30.08 4.95 3.04
N GLU A 73 29.25 4.80 4.06
CA GLU A 73 29.67 4.55 5.43
C GLU A 73 29.70 3.04 5.67
N PHE A 74 30.80 2.55 6.24
CA PHE A 74 30.87 1.19 6.75
C PHE A 74 29.77 0.98 7.79
N MET A 75 28.92 -0.03 7.57
CA MET A 75 27.88 -0.39 8.51
C MET A 75 28.35 -1.50 9.44
N HIS A 76 28.67 -2.66 8.87
CA HIS A 76 29.12 -3.83 9.62
C HIS A 76 29.77 -4.85 8.66
N PRO A 77 30.61 -5.76 9.18
CA PRO A 77 31.09 -6.89 8.40
C PRO A 77 30.02 -8.00 8.36
N CYS A 78 29.92 -8.72 7.24
CA CYS A 78 29.09 -9.91 7.07
C CYS A 78 29.98 -11.03 6.50
N GLU A 79 30.42 -11.96 7.35
CA GLU A 79 31.41 -12.99 7.00
C GLU A 79 32.68 -12.39 6.34
N ASP A 80 32.96 -12.73 5.08
CA ASP A 80 34.09 -12.24 4.30
C ASP A 80 33.80 -10.91 3.58
N ASP A 81 32.56 -10.39 3.70
CA ASP A 81 32.08 -9.20 3.01
C ASP A 81 31.92 -7.98 3.95
N ILE A 82 31.91 -6.79 3.33
CA ILE A 82 31.73 -5.52 4.01
C ILE A 82 30.41 -4.88 3.55
N VAL A 83 29.51 -4.62 4.49
CA VAL A 83 28.27 -3.89 4.22
C VAL A 83 28.52 -2.39 4.35
N CYS A 84 28.32 -1.64 3.26
CA CYS A 84 28.41 -0.19 3.22
C CYS A 84 27.05 0.45 2.90
N LYS A 85 26.68 1.49 3.63
CA LYS A 85 25.51 2.34 3.32
C LYS A 85 25.96 3.44 2.36
N CYS A 86 25.33 3.57 1.19
CA CYS A 86 25.61 4.67 0.26
C CYS A 86 25.28 6.04 0.90
N VAL A 87 26.19 7.03 0.79
CA VAL A 87 26.03 8.38 1.39
C VAL A 87 26.24 9.51 0.38
N THR A 88 26.20 9.23 -0.92
CA THR A 88 26.32 10.26 -1.95
C THR A 88 25.14 11.23 -1.90
N GLU A 89 25.39 12.53 -2.10
CA GLU A 89 24.33 13.52 -2.27
C GLU A 89 23.37 13.08 -3.39
N GLU A 90 22.06 13.08 -3.11
CA GLU A 90 20.95 12.67 -3.98
C GLU A 90 20.67 11.15 -4.16
N ASN A 91 21.15 10.24 -3.30
CA ASN A 91 20.90 8.79 -3.45
C ASN A 91 21.31 8.23 -4.84
N LYS A 92 22.19 8.93 -5.56
CA LYS A 92 22.62 8.51 -6.90
C LYS A 92 23.60 7.35 -6.79
N VAL A 93 23.18 6.19 -7.28
CA VAL A 93 24.07 5.04 -7.47
C VAL A 93 25.24 5.48 -8.37
N PRO A 94 26.48 5.27 -7.94
CA PRO A 94 27.65 5.69 -8.70
C PRO A 94 27.78 4.94 -10.03
N TYR A 95 28.45 5.57 -11.01
CA TYR A 95 28.74 4.93 -12.29
C TYR A 95 29.60 3.66 -12.11
N PHE A 96 29.16 2.54 -12.68
CA PHE A 96 29.77 1.20 -12.54
C PHE A 96 31.28 1.14 -12.83
N ASN A 97 31.78 1.99 -13.73
CA ASN A 97 33.19 2.03 -14.12
C ASN A 97 34.00 3.11 -13.37
N ALA A 98 33.42 3.73 -12.34
CA ALA A 98 34.09 4.79 -11.60
C ALA A 98 35.22 4.20 -10.72
N PRO A 99 36.40 4.83 -10.69
CA PRO A 99 37.48 4.45 -9.79
C PRO A 99 37.15 4.82 -8.34
N VAL A 100 37.43 3.90 -7.41
CA VAL A 100 37.29 4.05 -5.95
C VAL A 100 38.65 4.40 -5.35
N TYR A 101 38.67 5.39 -4.45
CA TYR A 101 39.89 5.87 -3.81
C TYR A 101 39.78 5.84 -2.28
N LEU A 102 40.92 5.62 -1.63
CA LEU A 102 41.11 5.86 -0.20
C LEU A 102 41.23 7.37 0.11
N GLU A 103 41.20 7.75 1.39
CA GLU A 103 41.33 9.15 1.80
C GLU A 103 42.65 9.80 1.39
N ASN A 104 43.72 9.00 1.29
CA ASN A 104 45.04 9.42 0.78
C ASN A 104 45.06 9.57 -0.76
N LYS A 105 43.92 9.43 -1.44
CA LYS A 105 43.74 9.46 -2.90
C LYS A 105 44.43 8.31 -3.65
N GLU A 106 44.75 7.22 -2.97
CA GLU A 106 45.19 5.97 -3.59
C GLU A 106 44.00 5.24 -4.22
N GLN A 107 44.10 4.90 -5.51
CA GLN A 107 43.07 4.13 -6.20
C GLN A 107 43.18 2.67 -5.77
N ILE A 108 42.08 2.09 -5.31
CA ILE A 108 42.04 0.70 -4.85
C ILE A 108 41.37 -0.26 -5.83
N GLY A 109 40.57 0.24 -6.77
CA GLY A 109 39.89 -0.54 -7.81
C GLY A 109 38.75 0.25 -8.44
N LYS A 110 37.96 -0.38 -9.31
CA LYS A 110 36.65 0.14 -9.75
C LYS A 110 35.51 -0.34 -8.85
N VAL A 111 34.34 0.28 -8.94
CA VAL A 111 33.16 -0.08 -8.13
C VAL A 111 32.84 -1.56 -8.24
N ASP A 112 32.78 -2.11 -9.45
CA ASP A 112 32.48 -3.50 -9.72
C ASP A 112 33.58 -4.47 -9.26
N GLU A 113 34.84 -4.03 -9.28
CA GLU A 113 35.99 -4.79 -8.79
C GLU A 113 36.05 -4.86 -7.26
N ILE A 114 35.58 -3.80 -6.57
CA ILE A 114 35.63 -3.67 -5.10
C ILE A 114 34.35 -4.18 -4.42
N PHE A 115 33.19 -3.93 -5.02
CA PHE A 115 31.89 -4.27 -4.45
C PHE A 115 31.19 -5.44 -5.17
N GLY A 116 31.83 -6.02 -6.18
CA GLY A 116 31.25 -7.08 -7.01
C GLY A 116 30.19 -6.59 -8.01
N GLN A 117 29.64 -7.53 -8.78
CA GLN A 117 28.42 -7.26 -9.53
C GLN A 117 27.28 -7.03 -8.53
N LEU A 118 26.74 -5.80 -8.48
CA LEU A 118 25.40 -5.56 -7.92
C LEU A 118 24.43 -6.46 -8.69
N ARG A 119 24.02 -7.58 -8.07
CA ARG A 119 23.01 -8.45 -8.64
C ARG A 119 21.69 -7.70 -8.54
N ASP A 120 20.95 -7.63 -9.63
CA ASP A 120 19.58 -7.13 -9.60
C ASP A 120 18.78 -7.97 -8.60
N PHE A 121 18.54 -7.43 -7.40
CA PHE A 121 17.65 -8.04 -6.44
C PHE A 121 16.24 -7.58 -6.75
N ILE A 122 15.49 -8.36 -7.52
CA ILE A 122 14.06 -8.14 -7.67
C ILE A 122 13.39 -8.63 -6.39
N HIS A 123 13.18 -7.73 -5.44
CA HIS A 123 12.31 -7.95 -4.28
C HIS A 123 10.95 -7.33 -4.59
N ALA A 124 9.89 -8.10 -4.36
CA ALA A 124 8.54 -7.56 -4.45
C ALA A 124 7.84 -7.76 -3.11
N THR A 125 7.08 -6.75 -2.71
CA THR A 125 6.24 -6.78 -1.52
C THR A 125 4.85 -6.23 -1.87
N ALA A 126 3.83 -6.69 -1.17
CA ALA A 126 2.47 -6.19 -1.29
C ALA A 126 1.98 -5.68 0.06
N VAL A 127 1.06 -4.70 0.00
CA VAL A 127 0.36 -4.16 1.17
C VAL A 127 -0.96 -4.89 1.34
N CYS A 128 -1.30 -5.25 2.57
CA CYS A 128 -2.56 -5.88 2.93
C CYS A 128 -3.23 -5.16 4.10
N HIS A 129 -4.53 -5.39 4.29
CA HIS A 129 -5.31 -4.78 5.37
C HIS A 129 -4.73 -5.08 6.76
N THR A 130 -4.07 -6.22 6.95
CA THR A 130 -3.37 -6.53 8.20
C THR A 130 -2.26 -5.53 8.51
N ASP A 131 -1.50 -5.07 7.51
CA ASP A 131 -0.48 -4.05 7.71
C ASP A 131 -1.12 -2.71 8.11
N ALA A 132 -2.22 -2.31 7.46
CA ALA A 132 -2.95 -1.08 7.80
C ALA A 132 -3.61 -1.14 9.17
N TYR A 133 -4.14 -2.30 9.57
CA TYR A 133 -4.75 -2.50 10.87
C TYR A 133 -3.72 -2.27 11.99
N THR A 134 -2.52 -2.83 11.86
CA THR A 134 -1.44 -2.56 12.80
C THR A 134 -0.98 -1.10 12.73
N LEU A 135 -0.76 -0.56 11.53
CA LEU A 135 -0.38 0.84 11.32
C LEU A 135 -1.36 1.83 11.97
N SER A 136 -2.65 1.53 11.96
CA SER A 136 -3.71 2.36 12.56
C SER A 136 -3.64 2.45 14.10
N GLY A 137 -2.86 1.58 14.75
CA GLY A 137 -2.84 1.42 16.21
C GLY A 137 -4.01 0.62 16.78
N SER A 138 -4.89 0.09 15.93
CA SER A 138 -6.03 -0.73 16.36
C SER A 138 -5.63 -2.17 16.74
N ASP A 139 -4.45 -2.61 16.32
CA ASP A 139 -3.89 -3.92 16.68
C ASP A 139 -3.33 -3.91 18.12
N PRO A 140 -3.89 -4.69 19.04
CA PRO A 140 -3.40 -4.76 20.42
C PRO A 140 -2.02 -5.42 20.54
N GLU A 141 -1.58 -6.17 19.53
CA GLU A 141 -0.21 -6.72 19.43
C GLU A 141 0.75 -5.74 18.70
N GLY A 142 0.25 -4.58 18.25
CA GLY A 142 1.03 -3.60 17.50
C GLY A 142 2.17 -2.98 18.34
N LEU A 143 3.40 -3.07 17.82
CA LEU A 143 4.60 -2.50 18.43
C LEU A 143 5.26 -1.49 17.50
N PHE A 144 5.63 -0.33 18.04
CA PHE A 144 6.27 0.76 17.29
C PHE A 144 7.53 1.27 18.00
N PRO A 145 8.57 1.68 17.25
CA PRO A 145 8.67 1.66 15.79
C PRO A 145 8.89 0.23 15.24
N SER A 146 8.28 -0.10 14.11
CA SER A 146 8.41 -1.40 13.44
C SER A 146 8.53 -1.25 11.91
N ILE A 147 9.08 -2.28 11.26
CA ILE A 147 9.01 -2.43 9.80
C ILE A 147 7.88 -3.41 9.49
N LEU A 148 6.79 -2.93 8.90
CA LEU A 148 5.62 -3.75 8.53
C LEU A 148 5.87 -4.60 7.27
N GLY A 149 4.81 -5.17 6.71
CA GLY A 149 4.83 -5.96 5.50
C GLY A 149 5.03 -7.44 5.77
N HIS A 150 4.15 -8.27 5.23
CA HIS A 150 4.20 -9.73 5.39
C HIS A 150 3.91 -10.52 4.11
N GLU A 151 3.70 -9.81 3.00
CA GLU A 151 3.58 -10.38 1.65
C GLU A 151 4.84 -9.98 0.89
N GLY A 152 5.73 -10.94 0.65
CA GLY A 152 7.00 -10.67 -0.03
C GLY A 152 7.52 -11.87 -0.81
N ALA A 153 8.37 -11.60 -1.80
CA ALA A 153 9.14 -12.61 -2.52
C ALA A 153 10.51 -12.04 -2.86
N GLY A 154 11.53 -12.89 -2.82
CA GLY A 154 12.91 -12.46 -2.90
C GLY A 154 13.92 -13.56 -3.15
N THR A 155 15.18 -13.20 -2.97
CA THR A 155 16.31 -14.13 -3.10
C THR A 155 17.10 -14.14 -1.79
N VAL A 156 17.54 -15.31 -1.36
CA VAL A 156 18.42 -15.44 -0.19
C VAL A 156 19.74 -14.75 -0.49
N GLU A 157 20.12 -13.77 0.33
CA GLU A 157 21.40 -13.08 0.24
C GLU A 157 22.49 -13.86 1.00
N SER A 158 22.28 -14.12 2.29
CA SER A 158 23.16 -14.90 3.15
C SER A 158 22.36 -15.80 4.10
N ILE A 159 23.05 -16.70 4.80
CA ILE A 159 22.45 -17.64 5.76
C ILE A 159 23.19 -17.59 7.10
N GLY A 160 22.46 -17.81 8.19
CA GLY A 160 23.08 -17.92 9.52
C GLY A 160 23.73 -19.27 9.79
N GLU A 161 24.59 -19.34 10.80
CA GLU A 161 25.21 -20.58 11.25
C GLU A 161 24.16 -21.68 11.54
N GLY A 162 24.41 -22.89 11.03
CA GLY A 162 23.53 -24.05 11.22
C GLY A 162 22.36 -24.15 10.23
N VAL A 163 22.11 -23.13 9.42
CA VAL A 163 21.12 -23.20 8.32
C VAL A 163 21.69 -24.04 7.19
N THR A 164 20.96 -25.08 6.78
CA THR A 164 21.42 -26.02 5.72
C THR A 164 20.41 -26.20 4.57
N LYS A 165 19.16 -25.77 4.76
CA LYS A 165 18.07 -25.93 3.77
C LYS A 165 18.07 -24.88 2.67
N PHE A 166 18.81 -23.80 2.88
CA PHE A 166 18.87 -22.64 1.99
C PHE A 166 20.32 -22.31 1.69
N LYS A 167 20.56 -21.64 0.57
CA LYS A 167 21.85 -21.06 0.20
C LYS A 167 21.64 -19.70 -0.48
N PRO A 168 22.66 -18.83 -0.50
CA PRO A 168 22.65 -17.62 -1.32
C PRO A 168 22.18 -17.89 -2.76
N GLY A 169 21.30 -17.04 -3.28
CA GLY A 169 20.70 -17.18 -4.60
C GLY A 169 19.41 -18.01 -4.66
N ASP A 170 18.98 -18.66 -3.58
CA ASP A 170 17.69 -19.38 -3.58
C ASP A 170 16.51 -18.39 -3.63
N THR A 171 15.56 -18.63 -4.53
CA THR A 171 14.31 -17.86 -4.61
C THR A 171 13.32 -18.30 -3.53
N VAL A 172 12.79 -17.33 -2.79
CA VAL A 172 12.06 -17.60 -1.55
C VAL A 172 10.87 -16.67 -1.30
N ILE A 173 9.92 -17.15 -0.49
CA ILE A 173 8.80 -16.39 0.06
C ILE A 173 8.87 -16.46 1.60
N PRO A 174 9.02 -15.34 2.33
CA PRO A 174 8.90 -15.30 3.79
C PRO A 174 7.45 -15.55 4.23
N LEU A 175 7.28 -16.19 5.38
CA LEU A 175 6.02 -16.76 5.86
C LEU A 175 5.74 -16.34 7.30
N TYR A 176 4.62 -15.67 7.54
CA TYR A 176 4.21 -15.31 8.89
C TYR A 176 3.70 -16.50 9.73
N ILE A 177 3.26 -17.58 9.08
CA ILE A 177 3.04 -18.88 9.73
C ILE A 177 4.27 -19.75 9.48
N PRO A 178 5.11 -20.03 10.49
CA PRO A 178 6.28 -20.90 10.32
C PRO A 178 5.90 -22.38 10.20
N GLN A 179 6.85 -23.21 9.79
CA GLN A 179 6.73 -24.67 9.84
C GLN A 179 8.05 -25.31 10.26
N CYS A 180 8.19 -25.63 11.56
CA CYS A 180 9.40 -26.28 12.07
C CYS A 180 9.47 -27.80 11.82
N GLY A 181 8.35 -28.44 11.46
CA GLY A 181 8.28 -29.90 11.24
C GLY A 181 8.31 -30.78 12.49
N GLU A 182 8.71 -30.23 13.64
CA GLU A 182 9.03 -31.04 14.83
C GLU A 182 8.06 -30.86 16.01
N CYS A 183 7.43 -29.69 16.12
CA CYS A 183 6.52 -29.40 17.23
C CYS A 183 5.21 -30.19 17.11
N LYS A 184 4.47 -30.33 18.22
CA LYS A 184 3.21 -31.08 18.25
C LYS A 184 2.17 -30.59 17.22
N PHE A 185 2.18 -29.31 16.89
CA PHE A 185 1.29 -28.72 15.88
C PHE A 185 1.72 -29.13 14.47
N CYS A 186 3.01 -28.96 14.13
CA CYS A 186 3.54 -29.37 12.82
C CYS A 186 3.40 -30.88 12.57
N LYS A 187 3.50 -31.72 13.61
CA LYS A 187 3.30 -33.17 13.51
C LYS A 187 1.82 -33.57 13.37
N ASN A 188 0.88 -32.69 13.71
CA ASN A 188 -0.54 -33.00 13.64
C ASN A 188 -1.11 -32.57 12.28
N PRO A 189 -1.79 -33.46 11.52
CA PRO A 189 -2.38 -33.09 10.23
C PRO A 189 -3.60 -32.15 10.34
N LYS A 190 -4.15 -31.95 11.55
CA LYS A 190 -5.35 -31.12 11.77
C LYS A 190 -5.07 -29.62 11.88
N THR A 191 -3.82 -29.18 11.77
CA THR A 191 -3.45 -27.77 11.97
C THR A 191 -2.16 -27.40 11.26
N ASN A 192 -2.00 -26.12 10.97
CA ASN A 192 -0.79 -25.48 10.48
C ASN A 192 -0.15 -24.51 11.50
N LEU A 193 -0.71 -24.38 12.71
CA LEU A 193 -0.34 -23.35 13.69
C LEU A 193 0.94 -23.69 14.46
N CYS A 194 2.09 -23.68 13.79
CA CYS A 194 3.39 -23.85 14.44
C CYS A 194 3.60 -22.83 15.57
N GLN A 195 3.97 -23.30 16.76
CA GLN A 195 4.18 -22.45 17.94
C GLN A 195 5.66 -22.18 18.25
N LYS A 196 6.59 -22.68 17.42
CA LYS A 196 8.03 -22.70 17.74
C LYS A 196 8.60 -21.31 18.03
N ILE A 197 8.13 -20.28 17.33
CA ILE A 197 8.63 -18.89 17.43
C ILE A 197 7.50 -17.87 17.69
N ARG A 198 6.25 -18.31 17.92
CA ARG A 198 5.10 -17.38 18.01
C ARG A 198 5.28 -16.33 19.10
N VAL A 199 5.89 -16.69 20.23
CA VAL A 199 6.11 -15.77 21.37
C VAL A 199 7.04 -14.63 20.98
N THR A 200 8.21 -14.91 20.41
CA THR A 200 9.16 -13.87 20.00
C THR A 200 8.63 -13.08 18.80
N GLN A 201 7.97 -13.77 17.86
CA GLN A 201 7.35 -13.14 16.69
C GLN A 201 6.28 -12.11 17.08
N GLY A 202 5.41 -12.42 18.05
CA GLY A 202 4.42 -11.46 18.58
C GLY A 202 5.02 -10.34 19.42
N GLN A 203 6.28 -10.47 19.84
CA GLN A 203 7.05 -9.40 20.49
C GLN A 203 7.85 -8.56 19.48
N GLY A 204 7.74 -8.85 18.18
CA GLY A 204 8.52 -8.19 17.13
C GLY A 204 10.01 -8.54 17.16
N LEU A 205 10.36 -9.77 17.58
CA LEU A 205 11.72 -10.24 17.77
C LEU A 205 11.98 -11.58 17.06
N LEU A 206 13.24 -11.82 16.71
CA LEU A 206 13.72 -13.12 16.24
C LEU A 206 13.83 -14.13 17.40
N PRO A 207 14.10 -15.44 17.13
CA PRO A 207 14.10 -16.47 18.16
C PRO A 207 15.10 -16.24 19.31
N ASP A 208 16.16 -15.46 19.08
CA ASP A 208 17.14 -15.06 20.10
C ASP A 208 16.67 -13.87 20.97
N LYS A 209 15.41 -13.43 20.79
CA LYS A 209 14.77 -12.31 21.50
C LYS A 209 15.41 -10.95 21.21
N THR A 210 15.98 -10.79 20.03
CA THR A 210 16.53 -9.50 19.57
C THR A 210 15.91 -9.10 18.23
N THR A 211 16.02 -7.82 17.89
CA THR A 211 15.73 -7.33 16.54
C THR A 211 17.02 -7.28 15.71
N ARG A 212 16.87 -7.28 14.38
CA ARG A 212 17.96 -7.07 13.42
C ARG A 212 17.94 -5.66 12.84
N PHE A 213 16.86 -4.93 13.07
CA PHE A 213 16.71 -3.58 12.55
C PHE A 213 17.10 -2.54 13.58
N THR A 214 17.92 -1.59 13.14
CA THR A 214 18.20 -0.36 13.89
C THR A 214 18.05 0.83 12.95
N CYS A 215 17.49 1.92 13.46
CA CYS A 215 17.40 3.18 12.72
C CYS A 215 17.84 4.31 13.65
N LYS A 216 18.82 5.10 13.22
CA LYS A 216 19.41 6.20 14.02
C LYS A 216 19.84 5.74 15.43
N GLY A 217 20.45 4.55 15.50
CA GLY A 217 20.95 3.96 16.75
C GLY A 217 19.88 3.41 17.70
N LYS A 218 18.59 3.39 17.29
CA LYS A 218 17.48 2.83 18.09
C LYS A 218 16.97 1.53 17.49
N PRO A 219 16.53 0.56 18.30
CA PRO A 219 15.93 -0.67 17.80
C PRO A 219 14.61 -0.37 17.08
N VAL A 220 14.36 -1.12 16.01
CA VAL A 220 13.08 -1.14 15.27
C VAL A 220 12.57 -2.58 15.28
N PHE A 221 11.31 -2.81 15.62
CA PHE A 221 10.75 -4.15 15.76
C PHE A 221 10.47 -4.81 14.42
N HIS A 222 10.57 -6.15 14.41
CA HIS A 222 10.04 -6.97 13.34
C HIS A 222 8.51 -7.00 13.38
N PHE A 223 7.89 -7.29 12.25
CA PHE A 223 6.45 -7.43 12.10
C PHE A 223 6.14 -8.80 11.50
N MET A 224 5.26 -9.55 12.17
CA MET A 224 4.81 -10.89 11.74
C MET A 224 5.96 -11.88 11.42
N GLY A 225 7.18 -11.61 11.89
CA GLY A 225 8.38 -12.41 11.59
C GLY A 225 8.86 -12.32 10.14
N THR A 226 8.45 -11.27 9.41
CA THR A 226 8.69 -11.11 7.97
C THR A 226 9.25 -9.74 7.60
N SER A 227 8.61 -8.63 8.02
CA SER A 227 9.09 -7.26 7.81
C SER A 227 9.54 -6.96 6.38
N THR A 228 8.66 -7.22 5.42
CA THR A 228 8.97 -7.15 3.98
C THR A 228 8.99 -5.72 3.42
N PHE A 229 8.61 -4.70 4.19
CA PHE A 229 8.78 -3.29 3.80
C PHE A 229 10.21 -2.79 4.05
N SER A 230 11.19 -3.54 3.54
CA SER A 230 12.60 -3.19 3.53
C SER A 230 13.28 -3.88 2.36
N GLU A 231 14.35 -3.28 1.82
CA GLU A 231 15.16 -3.92 0.77
C GLU A 231 15.79 -5.24 1.24
N TYR A 232 16.05 -5.36 2.55
CA TYR A 232 16.55 -6.56 3.19
C TYR A 232 15.79 -6.84 4.48
N THR A 233 15.47 -8.11 4.71
CA THR A 233 14.90 -8.57 5.97
C THR A 233 15.62 -9.82 6.47
N VAL A 234 15.55 -10.05 7.78
CA VAL A 234 16.08 -11.26 8.41
C VAL A 234 14.92 -12.02 9.02
N VAL A 235 14.75 -13.27 8.63
CA VAL A 235 13.67 -14.12 9.11
C VAL A 235 14.22 -15.40 9.74
N ALA A 236 13.40 -16.09 10.53
CA ALA A 236 13.72 -17.45 10.95
C ALA A 236 13.69 -18.39 9.74
N ASP A 237 14.61 -19.35 9.69
CA ASP A 237 14.70 -20.34 8.60
C ASP A 237 13.41 -21.17 8.44
N ILE A 238 12.71 -21.45 9.54
CA ILE A 238 11.40 -22.12 9.57
C ILE A 238 10.24 -21.25 9.06
N SER A 239 10.48 -19.97 8.78
CA SER A 239 9.53 -18.99 8.24
C SER A 239 9.83 -18.66 6.78
N LEU A 240 10.51 -19.56 6.06
CA LEU A 240 10.94 -19.32 4.68
C LEU A 240 10.55 -20.51 3.80
N ALA A 241 9.91 -20.25 2.66
CA ALA A 241 9.61 -21.25 1.64
C ALA A 241 10.52 -21.05 0.44
N LYS A 242 11.24 -22.09 0.03
CA LYS A 242 12.00 -22.12 -1.23
C LYS A 242 11.07 -22.47 -2.38
N VAL A 243 11.07 -21.66 -3.43
CA VAL A 243 10.15 -21.77 -4.57
C VAL A 243 10.92 -21.90 -5.89
N ASP A 244 10.21 -22.06 -7.01
CA ASP A 244 10.80 -22.10 -8.34
C ASP A 244 11.56 -20.80 -8.64
N GLU A 245 12.82 -20.93 -9.08
CA GLU A 245 13.70 -19.80 -9.42
C GLU A 245 13.19 -18.96 -10.59
N LYS A 246 12.29 -19.51 -11.41
CA LYS A 246 11.67 -18.83 -12.56
C LYS A 246 10.37 -18.15 -12.21
N ALA A 247 9.89 -18.28 -10.97
CA ALA A 247 8.64 -17.67 -10.55
C ALA A 247 8.77 -16.13 -10.54
N PRO A 248 7.83 -15.39 -11.18
CA PRO A 248 7.83 -13.93 -11.16
C PRO A 248 7.54 -13.41 -9.75
N LEU A 249 8.54 -12.83 -9.10
CA LEU A 249 8.49 -12.40 -7.70
C LEU A 249 7.45 -11.32 -7.45
N ASP A 250 7.23 -10.44 -8.43
CA ASP A 250 6.19 -9.41 -8.44
C ASP A 250 4.75 -9.96 -8.50
N LYS A 251 4.59 -11.28 -8.63
CA LYS A 251 3.31 -11.98 -8.59
C LYS A 251 3.24 -12.91 -7.38
N VAL A 252 4.23 -13.77 -7.21
CA VAL A 252 4.17 -14.83 -6.18
C VAL A 252 4.32 -14.30 -4.75
N CYS A 253 4.71 -13.03 -4.55
CA CYS A 253 4.68 -12.37 -3.24
C CYS A 253 3.28 -12.45 -2.57
N LEU A 254 2.19 -12.45 -3.36
CA LEU A 254 0.81 -12.56 -2.89
C LEU A 254 0.46 -13.94 -2.29
N LEU A 255 1.25 -14.98 -2.60
CA LEU A 255 1.07 -16.32 -2.04
C LEU A 255 1.55 -16.42 -0.59
N GLY A 256 2.17 -15.37 -0.06
CA GLY A 256 2.53 -15.24 1.35
C GLY A 256 1.35 -14.98 2.29
N CYS A 257 0.18 -14.54 1.80
CA CYS A 257 -0.98 -14.27 2.65
C CYS A 257 -2.34 -14.44 1.95
N GLY A 258 -2.92 -13.38 1.37
CA GLY A 258 -4.35 -13.29 1.06
C GLY A 258 -4.85 -14.34 0.06
N VAL A 259 -4.13 -14.56 -1.03
CA VAL A 259 -4.50 -15.53 -2.09
C VAL A 259 -4.52 -16.95 -1.52
N SER A 260 -3.43 -17.35 -0.86
CA SER A 260 -3.30 -18.67 -0.22
C SER A 260 -4.37 -18.88 0.85
N THR A 261 -4.70 -17.82 1.60
CA THR A 261 -5.69 -17.88 2.68
C THR A 261 -7.09 -18.19 2.17
N GLY A 262 -7.60 -17.41 1.21
CA GLY A 262 -8.93 -17.65 0.65
C GLY A 262 -9.03 -18.99 -0.07
N TYR A 263 -8.03 -19.30 -0.91
CA TYR A 263 -7.98 -20.56 -1.65
C TYR A 263 -7.99 -21.79 -0.71
N GLY A 264 -7.17 -21.77 0.35
CA GLY A 264 -7.12 -22.82 1.35
C GLY A 264 -8.34 -22.86 2.28
N ALA A 265 -9.03 -21.73 2.49
CA ALA A 265 -10.26 -21.72 3.27
C ALA A 265 -11.31 -22.64 2.66
N ALA A 266 -11.50 -22.56 1.33
CA ALA A 266 -12.39 -23.44 0.59
C ALA A 266 -11.89 -24.90 0.56
N LEU A 267 -10.63 -25.12 0.18
CA LEU A 267 -10.11 -26.46 -0.10
C LEU A 267 -9.74 -27.26 1.15
N ASN A 268 -9.15 -26.62 2.16
CA ASN A 268 -8.60 -27.33 3.33
C ASN A 268 -9.52 -27.24 4.55
N THR A 269 -10.09 -26.06 4.81
CA THR A 269 -10.84 -25.80 6.05
C THR A 269 -12.31 -26.19 5.89
N ALA A 270 -12.98 -25.67 4.87
CA ALA A 270 -14.34 -26.07 4.50
C ALA A 270 -14.35 -27.47 3.87
N LYS A 271 -13.38 -27.74 2.98
CA LYS A 271 -13.33 -28.93 2.13
C LYS A 271 -14.58 -29.03 1.25
N VAL A 272 -14.88 -27.92 0.57
CA VAL A 272 -16.04 -27.79 -0.32
C VAL A 272 -16.10 -28.99 -1.27
N GLU A 273 -17.28 -29.61 -1.37
CA GLU A 273 -17.51 -30.73 -2.27
C GLU A 273 -18.03 -30.26 -3.64
N PRO A 274 -17.82 -31.06 -4.70
CA PRO A 274 -18.45 -30.81 -5.99
C PRO A 274 -19.98 -30.75 -5.85
N GLY A 275 -20.60 -29.76 -6.49
CA GLY A 275 -22.04 -29.53 -6.46
C GLY A 275 -22.52 -28.60 -5.35
N SER A 276 -21.69 -28.25 -4.37
CA SER A 276 -22.09 -27.40 -3.24
C SER A 276 -22.53 -25.99 -3.65
N VAL A 277 -23.38 -25.38 -2.83
CA VAL A 277 -23.77 -23.97 -2.88
C VAL A 277 -22.93 -23.18 -1.87
N CYS A 278 -22.24 -22.15 -2.32
CA CYS A 278 -21.37 -21.33 -1.47
C CYS A 278 -21.82 -19.86 -1.44
N ALA A 279 -21.70 -19.20 -0.29
CA ALA A 279 -21.77 -17.74 -0.16
C ALA A 279 -20.45 -17.16 0.34
N VAL A 280 -19.96 -16.08 -0.28
CA VAL A 280 -18.71 -15.40 0.10
C VAL A 280 -19.01 -13.95 0.42
N PHE A 281 -18.85 -13.57 1.69
CA PHE A 281 -19.09 -12.23 2.20
C PHE A 281 -17.80 -11.40 2.18
N GLY A 282 -17.80 -10.32 1.41
CA GLY A 282 -16.65 -9.47 1.12
C GLY A 282 -15.90 -9.94 -0.13
N LEU A 283 -15.85 -9.09 -1.15
CA LEU A 283 -15.25 -9.39 -2.46
C LEU A 283 -13.89 -8.68 -2.67
N GLY A 284 -13.09 -8.58 -1.61
CA GLY A 284 -11.67 -8.21 -1.70
C GLY A 284 -10.79 -9.40 -2.12
N ALA A 285 -9.46 -9.25 -2.08
CA ALA A 285 -8.52 -10.30 -2.52
C ALA A 285 -8.78 -11.68 -1.85
N VAL A 286 -9.03 -11.70 -0.54
CA VAL A 286 -9.35 -12.95 0.19
C VAL A 286 -10.66 -13.58 -0.28
N GLY A 287 -11.70 -12.78 -0.49
CA GLY A 287 -13.00 -13.25 -0.99
C GLY A 287 -12.91 -13.78 -2.41
N LEU A 288 -12.21 -13.07 -3.30
CA LEU A 288 -11.96 -13.50 -4.68
C LEU A 288 -11.16 -14.81 -4.73
N ALA A 289 -10.15 -14.98 -3.87
CA ALA A 289 -9.41 -16.23 -3.74
C ALA A 289 -10.26 -17.37 -3.17
N THR A 290 -11.20 -17.07 -2.28
CA THR A 290 -12.17 -18.04 -1.76
C THR A 290 -13.13 -18.49 -2.86
N ILE A 291 -13.66 -17.57 -3.67
CA ILE A 291 -14.48 -17.87 -4.85
C ILE A 291 -13.72 -18.79 -5.81
N MET A 292 -12.45 -18.48 -6.10
CA MET A 292 -11.58 -19.33 -6.92
C MET A 292 -11.43 -20.73 -6.32
N GLY A 293 -11.21 -20.84 -5.00
CA GLY A 293 -11.15 -22.13 -4.30
C GLY A 293 -12.45 -22.92 -4.40
N CYS A 294 -13.62 -22.29 -4.22
CA CYS A 294 -14.92 -22.93 -4.40
C CYS A 294 -15.14 -23.41 -5.85
N LYS A 295 -14.72 -22.62 -6.84
CA LYS A 295 -14.80 -23.00 -8.26
C LYS A 295 -13.94 -24.23 -8.56
N VAL A 296 -12.69 -24.25 -8.09
CA VAL A 296 -11.78 -25.40 -8.25
C VAL A 296 -12.31 -26.64 -7.55
N ALA A 297 -12.97 -26.48 -6.39
CA ALA A 297 -13.65 -27.55 -5.68
C ALA A 297 -14.89 -28.11 -6.41
N GLY A 298 -15.39 -27.41 -7.43
CA GLY A 298 -16.54 -27.82 -8.22
C GLY A 298 -17.89 -27.38 -7.64
N ALA A 299 -17.95 -26.32 -6.85
CA ALA A 299 -19.21 -25.74 -6.37
C ALA A 299 -20.14 -25.37 -7.54
N SER A 300 -21.44 -25.64 -7.41
CA SER A 300 -22.43 -25.42 -8.47
C SER A 300 -22.95 -23.98 -8.51
N ARG A 301 -23.05 -23.34 -7.35
CA ARG A 301 -23.48 -21.94 -7.17
C ARG A 301 -22.51 -21.25 -6.20
N ILE A 302 -22.01 -20.09 -6.60
CA ILE A 302 -21.09 -19.27 -5.80
C ILE A 302 -21.65 -17.85 -5.75
N ILE A 303 -22.26 -17.51 -4.63
CA ILE A 303 -22.95 -16.24 -4.39
C ILE A 303 -21.96 -15.26 -3.74
N GLY A 304 -21.58 -14.21 -4.46
CA GLY A 304 -20.79 -13.11 -3.91
C GLY A 304 -21.69 -12.12 -3.16
N VAL A 305 -21.28 -11.69 -1.97
CA VAL A 305 -22.03 -10.73 -1.15
C VAL A 305 -21.11 -9.55 -0.81
N ASP A 306 -21.41 -8.36 -1.33
CA ASP A 306 -20.67 -7.13 -1.03
C ASP A 306 -21.59 -5.92 -1.15
N ILE A 307 -21.30 -4.85 -0.40
CA ILE A 307 -22.07 -3.60 -0.48
C ILE A 307 -21.71 -2.78 -1.73
N ASN A 308 -20.57 -3.07 -2.36
CA ASN A 308 -20.14 -2.43 -3.59
C ASN A 308 -20.45 -3.32 -4.81
N PRO A 309 -21.47 -2.98 -5.63
CA PRO A 309 -21.83 -3.78 -6.81
C PRO A 309 -20.74 -3.81 -7.89
N ASP A 310 -19.84 -2.82 -7.94
CA ASP A 310 -18.78 -2.74 -8.95
C ASP A 310 -17.77 -3.91 -8.84
N LYS A 311 -17.69 -4.54 -7.65
CA LYS A 311 -16.83 -5.70 -7.43
C LYS A 311 -17.34 -6.97 -8.10
N PHE A 312 -18.62 -7.03 -8.50
CA PHE A 312 -19.19 -8.26 -9.04
C PHE A 312 -18.58 -8.65 -10.39
N GLU A 313 -18.33 -7.69 -11.29
CA GLU A 313 -17.73 -7.99 -12.60
C GLU A 313 -16.34 -8.63 -12.46
N THR A 314 -15.56 -8.21 -11.46
CA THR A 314 -14.31 -8.88 -11.12
C THR A 314 -14.56 -10.25 -10.51
N ALA A 315 -15.50 -10.38 -9.56
CA ALA A 315 -15.81 -11.65 -8.92
C ALA A 315 -16.28 -12.75 -9.91
N LYS A 316 -16.99 -12.39 -10.98
CA LYS A 316 -17.37 -13.32 -12.06
C LYS A 316 -16.15 -13.98 -12.71
N LYS A 317 -15.06 -13.22 -12.92
CA LYS A 317 -13.81 -13.75 -13.51
C LYS A 317 -13.22 -14.86 -12.64
N PHE A 318 -13.30 -14.71 -11.32
CA PHE A 318 -12.82 -15.69 -10.35
C PHE A 318 -13.76 -16.89 -10.16
N GLY A 319 -15.05 -16.74 -10.46
CA GLY A 319 -16.01 -17.84 -10.42
C GLY A 319 -17.37 -17.56 -9.81
N ALA A 320 -17.65 -16.34 -9.35
CA ALA A 320 -18.96 -16.02 -8.79
C ALA A 320 -20.04 -16.20 -9.87
N THR A 321 -21.10 -16.94 -9.52
CA THR A 321 -22.25 -17.18 -10.41
C THR A 321 -23.34 -16.14 -10.20
N GLU A 322 -23.45 -15.63 -8.97
CA GLU A 322 -24.51 -14.74 -8.52
C GLU A 322 -23.93 -13.66 -7.60
N PHE A 323 -24.67 -12.57 -7.43
CA PHE A 323 -24.30 -11.47 -6.55
C PHE A 323 -25.49 -10.96 -5.78
N VAL A 324 -25.26 -10.58 -4.53
CA VAL A 324 -26.25 -9.95 -3.66
C VAL A 324 -25.61 -8.75 -3.00
N ASN A 325 -26.20 -7.58 -3.22
CA ASN A 325 -25.88 -6.39 -2.43
C ASN A 325 -26.85 -6.29 -1.26
N PRO A 326 -26.39 -6.37 0.01
CA PRO A 326 -27.27 -6.24 1.17
C PRO A 326 -28.11 -4.95 1.17
N LYS A 327 -27.65 -3.87 0.53
CA LYS A 327 -28.35 -2.58 0.45
C LYS A 327 -29.60 -2.63 -0.44
N ASP A 328 -29.72 -3.63 -1.31
CA ASP A 328 -30.88 -3.79 -2.21
C ASP A 328 -32.04 -4.55 -1.55
N HIS A 329 -31.91 -4.92 -0.28
CA HIS A 329 -32.88 -5.74 0.45
C HIS A 329 -33.26 -5.11 1.79
N SER A 330 -34.54 -5.16 2.13
CA SER A 330 -35.05 -4.74 3.45
C SER A 330 -34.92 -5.83 4.52
N LYS A 331 -34.75 -7.10 4.12
CA LYS A 331 -34.56 -8.23 5.03
C LYS A 331 -33.08 -8.38 5.39
N PRO A 332 -32.75 -8.93 6.58
CA PRO A 332 -31.39 -9.34 6.88
C PRO A 332 -30.80 -10.23 5.79
N ILE A 333 -29.53 -10.01 5.44
CA ILE A 333 -28.89 -10.68 4.30
C ILE A 333 -28.93 -12.21 4.42
N GLN A 334 -28.87 -12.76 5.64
CA GLN A 334 -28.98 -14.19 5.87
C GLN A 334 -30.35 -14.76 5.48
N GLU A 335 -31.43 -13.99 5.66
CA GLU A 335 -32.78 -14.41 5.27
C GLU A 335 -32.92 -14.40 3.75
N VAL A 336 -32.37 -13.37 3.09
CA VAL A 336 -32.33 -13.28 1.62
C VAL A 336 -31.63 -14.50 1.04
N LEU A 337 -30.45 -14.87 1.56
CA LEU A 337 -29.71 -16.03 1.09
C LEU A 337 -30.45 -17.34 1.35
N VAL A 338 -31.07 -17.50 2.52
CA VAL A 338 -31.88 -18.69 2.85
C VAL A 338 -33.05 -18.84 1.88
N GLU A 339 -33.74 -17.75 1.53
CA GLU A 339 -34.83 -17.76 0.55
C GLU A 339 -34.35 -18.08 -0.87
N MET A 340 -33.21 -17.49 -1.28
CA MET A 340 -32.60 -17.73 -2.61
C MET A 340 -32.08 -19.16 -2.82
N THR A 341 -31.87 -19.89 -1.73
CA THR A 341 -31.22 -21.22 -1.73
C THR A 341 -32.09 -22.30 -1.11
N ASP A 342 -33.37 -22.01 -0.86
CA ASP A 342 -34.34 -22.95 -0.29
C ASP A 342 -33.87 -23.63 1.01
N GLY A 343 -33.31 -22.84 1.93
CA GLY A 343 -32.90 -23.33 3.26
C GLY A 343 -31.53 -22.88 3.72
N GLY A 344 -30.71 -22.30 2.84
CA GLY A 344 -29.37 -21.78 3.13
C GLY A 344 -28.27 -22.43 2.29
N VAL A 345 -27.07 -21.87 2.34
CA VAL A 345 -25.91 -22.37 1.60
C VAL A 345 -25.20 -23.53 2.31
N ASP A 346 -24.56 -24.43 1.57
CA ASP A 346 -23.76 -25.50 2.17
C ASP A 346 -22.54 -24.94 2.89
N TYR A 347 -21.91 -23.94 2.28
CA TYR A 347 -20.74 -23.26 2.83
C TYR A 347 -20.87 -21.74 2.77
N SER A 348 -20.52 -21.08 3.86
CA SER A 348 -20.35 -19.63 3.88
C SER A 348 -18.94 -19.24 4.32
N PHE A 349 -18.44 -18.13 3.78
CA PHE A 349 -17.11 -17.62 4.08
C PHE A 349 -17.20 -16.14 4.40
N GLU A 350 -16.74 -15.73 5.58
CA GLU A 350 -16.63 -14.32 5.95
C GLU A 350 -15.20 -13.83 5.70
N CYS A 351 -15.06 -12.84 4.83
CA CYS A 351 -13.78 -12.34 4.33
C CYS A 351 -13.59 -10.84 4.61
N ILE A 352 -14.23 -10.30 5.66
CA ILE A 352 -14.23 -8.86 5.98
C ILE A 352 -13.58 -8.60 7.34
N GLY A 353 -13.96 -9.35 8.37
CA GLY A 353 -13.58 -9.08 9.75
C GLY A 353 -14.67 -8.37 10.56
N ASN A 354 -15.94 -8.45 10.12
CA ASN A 354 -17.05 -7.82 10.82
C ASN A 354 -17.90 -8.89 11.54
N VAL A 355 -17.99 -8.80 12.87
CA VAL A 355 -18.68 -9.81 13.71
C VAL A 355 -20.17 -9.94 13.42
N ALA A 356 -20.85 -8.88 12.97
CA ALA A 356 -22.25 -8.94 12.57
C ALA A 356 -22.40 -9.74 11.26
N ILE A 357 -21.46 -9.57 10.32
CA ILE A 357 -21.43 -10.34 9.08
C ILE A 357 -21.00 -11.78 9.33
N MET A 358 -20.09 -12.05 10.28
CA MET A 358 -19.75 -13.42 10.69
C MET A 358 -20.98 -14.17 11.20
N ARG A 359 -21.83 -13.50 11.99
CA ARG A 359 -23.11 -14.05 12.43
C ARG A 359 -24.05 -14.30 11.24
N ALA A 360 -24.20 -13.33 10.35
CA ALA A 360 -25.06 -13.47 9.17
C ALA A 360 -24.61 -14.63 8.27
N ALA A 361 -23.31 -14.79 8.05
CA ALA A 361 -22.75 -15.91 7.28
C ALA A 361 -23.12 -17.26 7.89
N LEU A 362 -23.00 -17.41 9.21
CA LEU A 362 -23.46 -18.62 9.90
C LEU A 362 -24.97 -18.84 9.74
N GLU A 363 -25.77 -17.82 9.98
CA GLU A 363 -27.24 -17.94 9.91
C GLU A 363 -27.76 -18.17 8.48
N ALA A 364 -26.98 -17.79 7.45
CA ALA A 364 -27.25 -18.05 6.04
C ALA A 364 -26.96 -19.50 5.61
N CYS A 365 -26.24 -20.28 6.43
CA CYS A 365 -25.93 -21.67 6.13
C CYS A 365 -27.17 -22.57 6.21
N HIS A 366 -27.16 -23.66 5.46
CA HIS A 366 -28.25 -24.64 5.44
C HIS A 366 -28.39 -25.34 6.79
N LYS A 367 -29.63 -25.51 7.25
CA LYS A 367 -29.93 -26.31 8.44
C LYS A 367 -29.49 -27.77 8.23
N GLY A 368 -28.89 -28.39 9.24
CA GLY A 368 -28.52 -29.81 9.22
C GLY A 368 -27.05 -30.07 8.92
N TRP A 369 -26.45 -29.34 7.97
CA TRP A 369 -25.05 -29.60 7.54
C TRP A 369 -24.22 -28.35 7.21
N GLY A 370 -24.82 -27.17 7.09
CA GLY A 370 -24.13 -25.99 6.58
C GLY A 370 -22.95 -25.56 7.45
N THR A 371 -21.85 -25.16 6.83
CA THR A 371 -20.61 -24.76 7.52
C THR A 371 -20.23 -23.33 7.20
N SER A 372 -20.00 -22.53 8.24
CA SER A 372 -19.48 -21.16 8.11
C SER A 372 -18.00 -21.10 8.53
N VAL A 373 -17.18 -20.50 7.68
CA VAL A 373 -15.74 -20.31 7.89
C VAL A 373 -15.44 -18.82 8.03
N ILE A 374 -14.95 -18.43 9.20
CA ILE A 374 -14.41 -17.10 9.46
C ILE A 374 -12.98 -17.03 8.90
N ILE A 375 -12.74 -16.07 8.01
CA ILE A 375 -11.43 -15.76 7.43
C ILE A 375 -10.99 -14.36 7.83
N GLY A 376 -11.92 -13.39 7.82
CA GLY A 376 -11.67 -12.02 8.26
C GLY A 376 -11.25 -11.95 9.73
N VAL A 377 -10.33 -11.04 10.03
CA VAL A 377 -9.83 -10.82 11.40
C VAL A 377 -10.61 -9.68 12.01
N ALA A 378 -11.38 -9.96 13.07
CA ALA A 378 -12.13 -8.96 13.80
C ALA A 378 -11.21 -8.08 14.67
N GLY A 379 -11.65 -6.84 14.92
CA GLY A 379 -10.97 -5.93 15.83
C GLY A 379 -10.91 -6.47 17.26
N ALA A 380 -9.93 -6.00 18.04
CA ALA A 380 -9.73 -6.43 19.42
C ALA A 380 -10.96 -6.26 20.29
N GLY A 381 -11.28 -7.29 21.09
CA GLY A 381 -12.40 -7.29 22.04
C GLY A 381 -13.78 -7.48 21.41
N GLN A 382 -13.88 -7.59 20.08
CA GLN A 382 -15.14 -7.89 19.41
C GLN A 382 -15.52 -9.36 19.60
N GLU A 383 -16.81 -9.62 19.78
CA GLU A 383 -17.34 -10.96 20.01
C GLU A 383 -18.34 -11.35 18.92
N ILE A 384 -18.23 -12.59 18.45
CA ILE A 384 -19.24 -13.20 17.61
C ILE A 384 -20.36 -13.78 18.48
N CYS A 385 -21.61 -13.63 18.04
CA CYS A 385 -22.76 -14.18 18.75
C CYS A 385 -23.75 -14.86 17.79
N THR A 386 -24.48 -15.85 18.28
CA THR A 386 -25.66 -16.41 17.61
C THR A 386 -26.53 -17.12 18.64
N ARG A 387 -27.73 -17.57 18.24
CA ARG A 387 -28.55 -18.45 19.08
C ARG A 387 -27.96 -19.87 19.03
N PRO A 388 -27.73 -20.56 20.17
CA PRO A 388 -27.19 -21.92 20.19
C PRO A 388 -27.97 -22.91 19.32
N PHE A 389 -29.27 -22.67 19.14
CA PHE A 389 -30.13 -23.45 18.27
C PHE A 389 -29.62 -23.54 16.81
N GLN A 390 -28.90 -22.52 16.32
CA GLN A 390 -28.30 -22.56 14.97
C GLN A 390 -27.29 -23.71 14.85
N LEU A 391 -26.49 -23.95 15.89
CA LEU A 391 -25.51 -25.04 15.95
C LEU A 391 -26.16 -26.38 16.28
N ILE A 392 -27.08 -26.41 17.24
CA ILE A 392 -27.84 -27.63 17.62
C ILE A 392 -28.56 -28.22 16.40
N THR A 393 -29.06 -27.36 15.51
CA THR A 393 -29.75 -27.78 14.28
C THR A 393 -28.81 -28.10 13.12
N GLY A 394 -27.52 -28.33 13.38
CA GLY A 394 -26.58 -28.97 12.45
C GLY A 394 -25.63 -28.02 11.72
N ARG A 395 -25.64 -26.71 12.00
CA ARG A 395 -24.62 -25.82 11.45
C ARG A 395 -23.29 -25.97 12.19
N SER A 396 -22.19 -25.80 11.47
CA SER A 396 -20.84 -25.74 12.02
C SER A 396 -20.23 -24.36 11.86
N TRP A 397 -19.56 -23.86 12.90
CA TRP A 397 -18.80 -22.62 12.85
C TRP A 397 -17.31 -22.90 13.04
N LYS A 398 -16.50 -22.49 12.07
CA LYS A 398 -15.05 -22.73 12.04
C LYS A 398 -14.33 -21.43 11.68
N GLY A 399 -13.01 -21.41 11.86
CA GLY A 399 -12.14 -20.37 11.35
C GLY A 399 -10.94 -20.98 10.63
N THR A 400 -10.22 -20.17 9.86
CA THR A 400 -8.99 -20.58 9.19
C THR A 400 -7.85 -19.59 9.46
N ALA A 401 -6.62 -20.08 9.43
CA ALA A 401 -5.41 -19.27 9.47
C ALA A 401 -4.51 -19.69 8.32
N PHE A 402 -4.13 -18.75 7.45
CA PHE A 402 -3.36 -19.01 6.23
C PHE A 402 -3.96 -20.16 5.39
N GLY A 403 -5.30 -20.24 5.33
CA GLY A 403 -6.02 -21.27 4.57
C GLY A 403 -5.77 -22.70 5.05
N GLY A 404 -5.22 -22.91 6.25
CA GLY A 404 -4.85 -24.23 6.77
C GLY A 404 -3.60 -24.84 6.10
N TRP A 405 -2.86 -24.08 5.28
CA TRP A 405 -1.65 -24.56 4.62
C TRP A 405 -0.50 -24.73 5.61
N LYS A 406 0.16 -25.89 5.59
CA LYS A 406 1.49 -26.03 6.18
C LYS A 406 2.47 -25.29 5.29
N SER A 407 2.90 -24.12 5.75
CA SER A 407 3.45 -23.07 4.89
C SER A 407 4.65 -23.50 4.06
N VAL A 408 5.74 -23.92 4.69
CA VAL A 408 7.01 -24.29 4.03
C VAL A 408 6.83 -25.41 3.01
N GLU A 409 5.93 -26.36 3.23
CA GLU A 409 5.69 -27.47 2.28
C GLU A 409 4.59 -27.19 1.24
N SER A 410 3.69 -26.24 1.50
CA SER A 410 2.52 -25.98 0.64
C SER A 410 2.71 -24.80 -0.27
N VAL A 411 3.36 -23.71 0.18
CA VAL A 411 3.59 -22.52 -0.65
C VAL A 411 4.37 -22.83 -1.92
N PRO A 412 5.42 -23.68 -1.91
CA PRO A 412 6.09 -24.07 -3.16
C PRO A 412 5.16 -24.77 -4.15
N LYS A 413 4.18 -25.55 -3.67
CA LYS A 413 3.17 -26.21 -4.51
C LYS A 413 2.16 -25.22 -5.08
N LEU A 414 1.79 -24.18 -4.30
CA LEU A 414 0.94 -23.10 -4.79
C LEU A 414 1.66 -22.30 -5.90
N VAL A 415 2.98 -22.07 -5.75
CA VAL A 415 3.80 -21.49 -6.82
C VAL A 415 3.80 -22.40 -8.05
N GLU A 416 3.99 -23.71 -7.88
CA GLU A 416 3.93 -24.67 -8.98
C GLU A 416 2.56 -24.65 -9.68
N ASP A 417 1.46 -24.61 -8.93
CA ASP A 417 0.10 -24.50 -9.49
C ASP A 417 -0.10 -23.19 -10.26
N TYR A 418 0.45 -22.08 -9.77
CA TYR A 418 0.45 -20.80 -10.49
C TYR A 418 1.26 -20.86 -11.79
N MET A 419 2.49 -21.41 -11.73
CA MET A 419 3.35 -21.57 -12.90
C MET A 419 2.70 -22.47 -13.96
N ASN A 420 1.95 -23.47 -13.52
CA ASN A 420 1.15 -24.37 -14.37
C ASN A 420 -0.23 -23.81 -14.74
N LYS A 421 -0.52 -22.53 -14.45
CA LYS A 421 -1.78 -21.84 -14.76
C LYS A 421 -3.04 -22.51 -14.19
N LYS A 422 -2.90 -23.25 -13.09
CA LYS A 422 -4.01 -23.81 -12.30
C LYS A 422 -4.51 -22.85 -11.23
N LEU A 423 -3.66 -21.91 -10.80
CA LEU A 423 -3.97 -20.88 -9.81
C LEU A 423 -3.83 -19.50 -10.45
N MET A 424 -4.85 -18.65 -10.32
CA MET A 424 -4.80 -17.25 -10.73
C MET A 424 -4.06 -16.44 -9.67
N VAL A 425 -3.12 -15.58 -10.09
CA VAL A 425 -2.35 -14.70 -9.19
C VAL A 425 -2.19 -13.32 -9.83
N ASP A 426 -1.91 -13.28 -11.13
CA ASP A 426 -1.72 -12.05 -11.90
C ASP A 426 -2.93 -11.11 -11.78
N GLU A 427 -4.14 -11.69 -11.77
CA GLU A 427 -5.41 -10.97 -11.71
C GLU A 427 -5.68 -10.27 -10.37
N PHE A 428 -4.94 -10.60 -9.33
CA PHE A 428 -4.99 -9.89 -8.05
C PHE A 428 -4.14 -8.61 -8.05
N VAL A 429 -3.18 -8.49 -8.97
CA VAL A 429 -2.32 -7.30 -9.09
C VAL A 429 -3.05 -6.23 -9.89
N THR A 430 -3.64 -5.25 -9.20
CA THR A 430 -4.33 -4.12 -9.84
C THR A 430 -3.44 -2.91 -10.08
N HIS A 431 -2.40 -2.74 -9.25
CA HIS A 431 -1.46 -1.64 -9.30
C HIS A 431 -0.04 -2.15 -9.04
N THR A 432 0.95 -1.44 -9.56
CA THR A 432 2.37 -1.69 -9.28
C THR A 432 3.03 -0.35 -9.07
N LEU A 433 3.65 -0.17 -7.90
CA LEU A 433 4.27 1.07 -7.49
C LEU A 433 5.74 0.81 -7.10
N PRO A 434 6.64 1.78 -7.32
CA PRO A 434 7.97 1.73 -6.72
C PRO A 434 7.88 1.87 -5.19
N PHE A 435 8.88 1.35 -4.48
CA PHE A 435 8.84 1.25 -3.01
C PHE A 435 8.79 2.62 -2.29
N ASP A 436 9.34 3.67 -2.90
CA ASP A 436 9.25 5.05 -2.40
C ASP A 436 7.81 5.61 -2.38
N GLN A 437 6.88 4.95 -3.07
CA GLN A 437 5.45 5.24 -3.11
C GLN A 437 4.62 4.28 -2.23
N ILE A 438 5.24 3.63 -1.23
CA ILE A 438 4.51 2.68 -0.36
C ILE A 438 3.30 3.31 0.36
N ASN A 439 3.36 4.59 0.74
CA ASN A 439 2.20 5.27 1.32
C ASN A 439 1.05 5.37 0.31
N GLU A 440 1.34 5.67 -0.96
CA GLU A 440 0.32 5.66 -2.02
C GLU A 440 -0.30 4.27 -2.20
N ALA A 441 0.45 3.19 -1.96
CA ALA A 441 -0.12 1.84 -1.95
C ALA A 441 -1.15 1.64 -0.82
N PHE A 442 -0.91 2.19 0.38
CA PHE A 442 -1.91 2.23 1.45
C PHE A 442 -3.11 3.10 1.07
N ASP A 443 -2.88 4.25 0.43
CA ASP A 443 -3.94 5.14 -0.03
C ASP A 443 -4.82 4.45 -1.08
N LEU A 444 -4.22 3.72 -2.03
CA LEU A 444 -4.93 2.90 -3.02
C LEU A 444 -5.74 1.77 -2.37
N MET A 445 -5.24 1.17 -1.29
CA MET A 445 -5.99 0.17 -0.53
C MET A 445 -7.20 0.79 0.18
N HIS A 446 -7.07 2.02 0.64
CA HIS A 446 -8.15 2.79 1.25
C HIS A 446 -8.97 3.59 0.23
N ALA A 447 -8.64 3.53 -1.07
CA ALA A 447 -9.27 4.36 -2.09
C ALA A 447 -10.79 4.13 -2.07
N GLY A 448 -11.50 5.20 -1.70
CA GLY A 448 -12.86 5.17 -1.16
C GLY A 448 -13.02 5.95 0.15
N LYS A 449 -11.91 6.22 0.88
CA LYS A 449 -11.85 6.95 2.17
C LYS A 449 -10.96 8.20 2.19
N ARG A 450 -10.45 8.62 1.03
CA ARG A 450 -9.63 9.84 0.89
C ARG A 450 -10.51 11.09 0.95
N TRP A 451 -9.98 12.18 1.49
CA TRP A 451 -10.65 13.48 1.61
C TRP A 451 -9.93 14.56 0.79
N ALA A 452 -10.69 15.48 0.23
CA ALA A 452 -10.26 16.63 -0.52
C ALA A 452 -10.72 17.91 0.19
N LEU A 453 -9.78 18.76 0.60
CA LEU A 453 -10.07 20.07 1.18
C LEU A 453 -10.04 21.14 0.08
N TRP A 454 -11.13 21.86 -0.04
CA TRP A 454 -11.34 22.94 -1.00
C TRP A 454 -11.47 24.28 -0.29
N PHE A 455 -10.96 25.33 -0.94
CA PHE A 455 -11.15 26.72 -0.55
C PHE A 455 -11.94 27.45 -1.62
N PHE A 456 -13.00 28.14 -1.20
CA PHE A 456 -13.73 29.05 -2.05
C PHE A 456 -13.50 30.47 -1.58
N LYS A 457 -13.20 31.38 -2.52
CA LYS A 457 -13.17 32.82 -2.27
C LYS A 457 -14.00 33.53 -3.33
N ASN A 458 -15.06 34.19 -2.91
CA ASN A 458 -15.94 34.90 -3.84
C ASN A 458 -15.22 36.07 -4.52
N ASP A 459 -14.93 35.93 -5.81
CA ASP A 459 -14.52 37.01 -6.71
C ASP A 459 -15.60 37.17 -7.78
N LYS A 460 -16.29 38.32 -7.74
CA LYS A 460 -17.45 38.61 -8.61
C LYS A 460 -17.09 38.66 -10.10
N SER A 461 -15.81 38.74 -10.44
CA SER A 461 -15.33 38.75 -11.83
C SER A 461 -15.23 37.35 -12.44
N LYS A 462 -15.39 36.30 -11.64
CA LYS A 462 -15.21 34.89 -12.03
C LYS A 462 -16.50 34.09 -11.88
N THR A 463 -16.57 32.98 -12.60
CA THR A 463 -17.62 31.97 -12.36
C THR A 463 -17.45 31.35 -10.97
N TRP A 464 -18.51 30.73 -10.45
CA TRP A 464 -18.45 30.07 -9.14
C TRP A 464 -17.38 28.97 -9.10
N GLN A 465 -17.31 28.14 -10.15
CA GLN A 465 -16.31 27.08 -10.29
C GLN A 465 -14.89 27.63 -10.30
N ALA A 466 -14.64 28.74 -11.00
CA ALA A 466 -13.33 29.38 -11.04
C ALA A 466 -12.90 30.03 -9.70
N ASN A 467 -13.84 30.20 -8.77
CA ASN A 467 -13.60 30.68 -7.41
C ASN A 467 -13.32 29.55 -6.41
N LEU A 468 -13.57 28.31 -6.80
CA LEU A 468 -13.29 27.11 -6.01
C LEU A 468 -11.88 26.59 -6.35
N ARG A 469 -11.12 26.22 -5.32
CA ARG A 469 -9.75 25.70 -5.48
C ARG A 469 -9.54 24.51 -4.57
N LEU A 470 -8.99 23.43 -5.10
CA LEU A 470 -8.47 22.34 -4.29
C LEU A 470 -7.22 22.83 -3.54
N ILE A 471 -7.20 22.69 -2.22
CA ILE A 471 -6.05 23.03 -1.39
C ILE A 471 -5.12 21.83 -1.30
N SER A 472 -5.66 20.70 -0.85
CA SER A 472 -4.91 19.47 -0.63
C SER A 472 -5.87 18.28 -0.56
N LYS A 473 -5.32 17.09 -0.71
CA LYS A 473 -5.99 15.81 -0.45
C LYS A 473 -5.24 15.07 0.65
N PHE A 474 -5.94 14.33 1.49
CA PHE A 474 -5.37 13.53 2.56
C PHE A 474 -6.26 12.32 2.89
N ASP A 475 -5.66 11.31 3.48
CA ASP A 475 -6.26 10.00 3.80
C ASP A 475 -5.76 9.47 5.16
N THR A 476 -4.77 10.13 5.78
CA THR A 476 -4.30 9.81 7.13
C THR A 476 -4.72 10.86 8.16
N VAL A 477 -4.75 10.46 9.44
CA VAL A 477 -5.06 11.36 10.57
C VAL A 477 -3.91 12.36 10.78
N GLU A 478 -2.67 11.93 10.57
CA GLU A 478 -1.47 12.75 10.62
C GLU A 478 -1.51 13.86 9.57
N ASP A 479 -1.84 13.52 8.32
CA ASP A 479 -1.94 14.50 7.24
C ASP A 479 -3.12 15.45 7.43
N PHE A 480 -4.24 14.96 7.99
CA PHE A 480 -5.34 15.82 8.42
C PHE A 480 -4.84 16.87 9.42
N TRP A 481 -4.14 16.47 10.49
CA TRP A 481 -3.66 17.41 11.50
C TRP A 481 -2.54 18.30 10.97
N ALA A 482 -1.66 17.79 10.10
CA ALA A 482 -0.66 18.58 9.42
C ALA A 482 -1.34 19.68 8.58
N LEU A 483 -2.33 19.34 7.77
CA LEU A 483 -3.09 20.31 6.99
C LEU A 483 -3.85 21.30 7.89
N TYR A 484 -4.62 20.79 8.86
CA TYR A 484 -5.49 21.59 9.72
C TYR A 484 -4.70 22.61 10.55
N ASN A 485 -3.51 22.25 11.02
CA ASN A 485 -2.64 23.16 11.78
C ASN A 485 -1.97 24.25 10.92
N HIS A 486 -1.96 24.09 9.59
CA HIS A 486 -1.36 25.05 8.66
C HIS A 486 -2.39 25.91 7.90
N ILE A 487 -3.66 25.54 7.90
CA ILE A 487 -4.73 26.38 7.35
C ILE A 487 -5.22 27.40 8.39
N GLN A 488 -5.79 28.50 7.89
CA GLN A 488 -6.34 29.55 8.74
C GLN A 488 -7.61 29.04 9.44
N LEU A 489 -7.79 29.34 10.73
CA LEU A 489 -9.03 29.01 11.43
C LEU A 489 -10.25 29.63 10.73
N SER A 490 -11.35 28.90 10.72
CA SER A 490 -12.58 29.30 10.02
C SER A 490 -13.11 30.66 10.48
N SER A 491 -12.99 30.97 11.77
CA SER A 491 -13.39 32.26 12.37
C SER A 491 -12.59 33.46 11.87
N ASN A 492 -11.37 33.21 11.37
CA ASN A 492 -10.47 34.23 10.86
C ASN A 492 -10.62 34.47 9.36
N LEU A 493 -11.41 33.65 8.64
CA LEU A 493 -11.61 33.84 7.20
C LEU A 493 -12.33 35.16 6.89
N MET A 494 -12.01 35.72 5.72
CA MET A 494 -12.74 36.88 5.20
C MET A 494 -14.19 36.50 4.85
N SER A 495 -15.12 37.43 5.09
CA SER A 495 -16.52 37.26 4.69
C SER A 495 -16.64 36.97 3.19
N GLY A 496 -17.37 35.91 2.85
CA GLY A 496 -17.50 35.41 1.48
C GLY A 496 -16.51 34.32 1.10
N CYS A 497 -15.75 33.79 2.06
CA CYS A 497 -14.91 32.60 1.88
C CYS A 497 -15.53 31.36 2.53
N ASP A 498 -15.19 30.19 1.99
CA ASP A 498 -15.64 28.88 2.47
C ASP A 498 -14.48 27.89 2.53
N TYR A 499 -14.53 26.97 3.49
CA TYR A 499 -13.83 25.69 3.40
C TYR A 499 -14.84 24.58 3.14
N SER A 500 -14.46 23.63 2.30
CA SER A 500 -15.27 22.43 2.03
C SER A 500 -14.37 21.20 2.12
N LEU A 501 -14.70 20.24 2.99
CA LEU A 501 -14.02 18.95 3.03
C LEU A 501 -14.96 17.89 2.48
N PHE A 502 -14.62 17.28 1.34
CA PHE A 502 -15.44 16.27 0.68
C PHE A 502 -14.63 15.01 0.45
N LYS A 503 -15.30 13.85 0.36
CA LYS A 503 -14.64 12.63 -0.08
C LYS A 503 -14.01 12.87 -1.45
N ASP A 504 -12.81 12.37 -1.66
CA ASP A 504 -12.07 12.59 -2.90
C ASP A 504 -12.89 12.07 -4.09
N GLY A 505 -12.88 12.83 -5.18
CA GLY A 505 -13.74 12.60 -6.35
C GLY A 505 -15.15 13.19 -6.26
N ILE A 506 -15.55 13.80 -5.13
CA ILE A 506 -16.80 14.55 -5.01
C ILE A 506 -16.49 16.06 -4.97
N GLU A 507 -17.02 16.80 -5.94
CA GLU A 507 -16.91 18.26 -5.94
C GLU A 507 -17.93 18.88 -4.98
N PRO A 508 -17.59 19.95 -4.24
CA PRO A 508 -18.47 20.59 -3.26
C PRO A 508 -19.57 21.45 -3.91
N MET A 509 -20.33 20.87 -4.84
CA MET A 509 -21.40 21.51 -5.60
C MET A 509 -22.61 20.58 -5.76
N TRP A 510 -23.79 21.18 -5.94
CA TRP A 510 -25.05 20.43 -6.04
C TRP A 510 -25.17 19.63 -7.33
N GLU A 511 -24.51 20.09 -8.39
CA GLU A 511 -24.51 19.46 -9.70
C GLU A 511 -23.65 18.19 -9.76
N ASP A 512 -22.81 17.94 -8.75
CA ASP A 512 -22.06 16.69 -8.64
C ASP A 512 -23.01 15.49 -8.52
N GLU A 513 -22.73 14.41 -9.26
CA GLU A 513 -23.55 13.21 -9.34
C GLU A 513 -23.85 12.58 -7.96
N ARG A 514 -22.93 12.71 -7.01
CA ARG A 514 -23.08 12.19 -5.64
C ARG A 514 -23.88 13.11 -4.72
N ASN A 515 -23.99 14.40 -5.05
CA ASN A 515 -24.67 15.42 -4.23
C ASN A 515 -26.08 15.74 -4.75
N LYS A 516 -26.35 15.57 -6.05
CA LYS A 516 -27.59 16.06 -6.69
C LYS A 516 -28.89 15.44 -6.17
N ARG A 517 -28.82 14.22 -5.64
CA ARG A 517 -29.94 13.52 -4.96
C ARG A 517 -29.86 13.62 -3.43
N GLY A 518 -28.88 14.35 -2.94
CA GLY A 518 -28.57 14.48 -1.53
C GLY A 518 -29.40 15.50 -0.78
N GLY A 519 -29.08 15.62 0.50
CA GLY A 519 -29.54 16.69 1.37
C GLY A 519 -28.38 17.35 2.09
N ARG A 520 -28.69 18.24 3.03
CA ARG A 520 -27.70 18.71 3.98
C ARG A 520 -28.30 18.96 5.35
N TRP A 521 -27.56 18.61 6.40
CA TRP A 521 -27.82 19.08 7.75
C TRP A 521 -27.16 20.43 7.95
N LEU A 522 -27.92 21.46 8.34
CA LEU A 522 -27.44 22.83 8.43
C LEU A 522 -27.50 23.38 9.86
N ILE A 523 -26.36 23.92 10.31
CA ILE A 523 -26.25 24.71 11.54
C ILE A 523 -25.92 26.14 11.18
N THR A 524 -26.66 27.08 11.75
CA THR A 524 -26.44 28.52 11.57
C THR A 524 -25.95 29.12 12.87
N LEU A 525 -24.85 29.87 12.80
CA LEU A 525 -24.24 30.57 13.91
C LEU A 525 -24.39 32.08 13.71
N THR A 526 -24.75 32.79 14.77
CA THR A 526 -24.78 34.26 14.75
C THR A 526 -23.35 34.83 14.73
N LYS A 527 -23.20 36.10 14.35
CA LYS A 527 -21.90 36.77 14.35
C LYS A 527 -21.24 36.78 15.74
N GLN A 528 -22.05 36.83 16.80
CA GLN A 528 -21.60 36.78 18.20
C GLN A 528 -21.00 35.40 18.54
N GLN A 529 -21.57 34.33 17.99
CA GLN A 529 -21.11 32.95 18.20
C GLN A 529 -19.84 32.61 17.43
N ARG A 530 -19.49 33.36 16.38
CA ARG A 530 -18.28 33.08 15.55
C ARG A 530 -17.02 32.84 16.38
N ARG A 531 -16.78 33.68 17.39
CA ARG A 531 -15.57 33.62 18.21
C ARG A 531 -15.57 32.47 19.22
N ALA A 532 -16.74 32.00 19.63
CA ALA A 532 -16.89 30.99 20.67
C ALA A 532 -17.10 29.58 20.10
N ASP A 533 -17.84 29.49 18.99
CA ASP A 533 -18.40 28.22 18.52
C ASP A 533 -17.90 27.79 17.14
N LEU A 534 -17.60 28.72 16.22
CA LEU A 534 -17.39 28.35 14.81
C LEU A 534 -16.22 27.39 14.60
N ASP A 535 -15.04 27.70 15.15
CA ASP A 535 -13.86 26.85 14.98
C ASP A 535 -14.02 25.50 15.66
N ARG A 536 -14.65 25.48 16.85
CA ARG A 536 -14.96 24.24 17.56
C ARG A 536 -15.91 23.38 16.76
N PHE A 537 -17.03 23.93 16.31
CA PHE A 537 -18.05 23.18 15.58
C PHE A 537 -17.51 22.70 14.24
N TRP A 538 -16.68 23.51 13.57
CA TRP A 538 -16.04 23.11 12.33
C TRP A 538 -15.07 21.95 12.57
N LEU A 539 -14.18 22.04 13.55
CA LEU A 539 -13.26 20.95 13.90
C LEU A 539 -14.01 19.66 14.25
N GLU A 540 -15.01 19.73 15.12
CA GLU A 540 -15.84 18.57 15.48
C GLU A 540 -16.53 17.96 14.26
N THR A 541 -17.01 18.80 13.33
CA THR A 541 -17.58 18.33 12.06
C THR A 541 -16.55 17.57 11.23
N LEU A 542 -15.34 18.11 11.08
CA LEU A 542 -14.27 17.44 10.36
C LEU A 542 -13.88 16.11 11.01
N LEU A 543 -13.79 16.07 12.35
CA LEU A 543 -13.50 14.85 13.09
C LEU A 543 -14.62 13.80 12.95
N CYS A 544 -15.89 14.21 12.85
CA CYS A 544 -16.98 13.28 12.56
C CYS A 544 -16.83 12.63 11.17
N LEU A 545 -16.39 13.40 10.18
CA LEU A 545 -16.17 12.91 8.81
C LEU A 545 -14.95 11.98 8.75
N VAL A 546 -13.79 12.48 9.15
CA VAL A 546 -12.51 11.76 9.05
C VAL A 546 -12.48 10.55 9.98
N GLY A 547 -13.10 10.65 11.17
CA GLY A 547 -13.18 9.57 12.15
C GLY A 547 -14.35 8.61 11.95
N GLU A 548 -15.09 8.69 10.83
CA GLU A 548 -16.24 7.83 10.50
C GLU A 548 -17.26 7.71 11.65
N ALA A 549 -17.54 8.83 12.33
CA ALA A 549 -18.33 8.84 13.56
C ALA A 549 -19.82 8.51 13.35
N PHE A 550 -20.27 8.35 12.09
CA PHE A 550 -21.64 7.99 11.72
C PHE A 550 -21.81 6.48 11.51
N ASP A 551 -20.82 5.68 11.92
CA ASP A 551 -20.84 4.22 11.84
C ASP A 551 -21.15 3.77 10.39
N ASP A 552 -22.08 2.82 10.24
CA ASP A 552 -22.54 2.26 8.96
C ASP A 552 -23.11 3.30 7.99
N HIS A 553 -23.45 4.51 8.46
CA HIS A 553 -23.96 5.62 7.65
C HIS A 553 -22.88 6.62 7.22
N SER A 554 -21.60 6.38 7.52
CA SER A 554 -20.49 7.24 7.08
C SER A 554 -20.38 7.30 5.56
N ASP A 555 -20.81 6.24 4.85
CA ASP A 555 -20.90 6.20 3.39
C ASP A 555 -21.95 7.14 2.81
N ASP A 556 -23.01 7.43 3.57
CA ASP A 556 -24.10 8.33 3.17
C ASP A 556 -23.73 9.81 3.27
N VAL A 557 -22.55 10.14 3.82
CA VAL A 557 -22.00 11.50 3.89
C VAL A 557 -21.03 11.76 2.73
N CYS A 558 -21.28 12.84 1.99
CA CYS A 558 -20.42 13.30 0.90
C CYS A 558 -19.28 14.19 1.40
N GLY A 559 -19.57 15.06 2.37
CA GLY A 559 -18.64 16.08 2.83
C GLY A 559 -19.29 17.11 3.75
N ALA A 560 -18.53 18.13 4.10
CA ALA A 560 -19.00 19.23 4.92
C ALA A 560 -18.45 20.57 4.41
N VAL A 561 -19.21 21.64 4.66
CA VAL A 561 -18.87 23.01 4.26
C VAL A 561 -19.02 23.93 5.45
N VAL A 562 -18.05 24.83 5.66
CA VAL A 562 -18.20 26.01 6.52
C VAL A 562 -18.24 27.26 5.65
N ASN A 563 -19.30 28.06 5.82
CA ASN A 563 -19.50 29.32 5.11
C ASN A 563 -19.36 30.52 6.05
N VAL A 564 -18.41 31.40 5.76
CA VAL A 564 -18.22 32.63 6.54
C VAL A 564 -18.89 33.80 5.84
N ARG A 565 -19.88 34.44 6.47
CA ARG A 565 -20.65 35.55 5.84
C ARG A 565 -20.83 36.73 6.80
N THR A 566 -21.29 37.87 6.26
CA THR A 566 -21.45 39.10 7.04
C THR A 566 -22.60 39.02 8.05
N LYS A 567 -23.66 38.27 7.74
CA LYS A 567 -24.88 38.16 8.55
C LYS A 567 -24.88 37.00 9.55
N GLY A 568 -23.85 36.16 9.56
CA GLY A 568 -23.78 34.92 10.34
C GLY A 568 -23.15 33.81 9.51
N ASP A 569 -22.72 32.75 10.19
CA ASP A 569 -21.96 31.66 9.60
C ASP A 569 -22.80 30.40 9.50
N LYS A 570 -22.40 29.49 8.63
CA LYS A 570 -23.10 28.22 8.43
C LYS A 570 -22.11 27.07 8.40
N ILE A 571 -22.46 25.95 9.02
CA ILE A 571 -21.79 24.68 8.82
C ILE A 571 -22.83 23.69 8.30
N ALA A 572 -22.48 22.95 7.26
CA ALA A 572 -23.36 21.98 6.64
C ALA A 572 -22.65 20.64 6.44
N ILE A 573 -23.32 19.52 6.78
CA ILE A 573 -22.94 18.17 6.33
C ILE A 573 -23.82 17.80 5.15
N TRP A 574 -23.22 17.36 4.06
CA TRP A 574 -23.90 16.96 2.83
C TRP A 574 -24.06 15.44 2.80
N THR A 575 -25.26 14.99 2.45
CA THR A 575 -25.59 13.57 2.34
C THR A 575 -25.79 13.18 0.88
N THR A 576 -25.65 11.89 0.56
CA THR A 576 -25.71 11.40 -0.82
C THR A 576 -27.14 11.18 -1.35
N ASP A 577 -28.08 10.85 -0.46
CA ASP A 577 -29.48 10.56 -0.81
C ASP A 577 -30.44 11.11 0.26
N TYR A 578 -31.39 11.98 -0.13
CA TYR A 578 -32.41 12.50 0.79
C TYR A 578 -33.55 11.50 1.07
N GLU A 579 -33.67 10.42 0.30
CA GLU A 579 -34.72 9.41 0.47
C GLU A 579 -34.37 8.39 1.55
N ASN A 580 -33.07 8.23 1.87
CA ASN A 580 -32.59 7.37 2.95
C ASN A 580 -32.84 8.01 4.33
N LYS A 581 -34.11 8.02 4.75
CA LYS A 581 -34.56 8.66 6.00
C LYS A 581 -33.85 8.15 7.24
N ASP A 582 -33.51 6.86 7.28
CA ASP A 582 -32.83 6.24 8.41
C ASP A 582 -31.41 6.83 8.58
N ALA A 583 -30.62 6.81 7.51
CA ALA A 583 -29.29 7.41 7.50
C ALA A 583 -29.35 8.91 7.84
N ILE A 584 -30.27 9.66 7.24
CA ILE A 584 -30.41 11.10 7.49
C ILE A 584 -30.70 11.38 8.97
N VAL A 585 -31.66 10.67 9.56
CA VAL A 585 -32.04 10.84 10.96
C VAL A 585 -30.89 10.43 11.88
N HIS A 586 -30.20 9.32 11.58
CA HIS A 586 -29.04 8.87 12.34
C HIS A 586 -27.91 9.90 12.30
N ILE A 587 -27.50 10.35 11.11
CA ILE A 587 -26.45 11.35 10.91
C ILE A 587 -26.80 12.63 11.68
N GLY A 588 -28.04 13.11 11.58
CA GLY A 588 -28.48 14.31 12.28
C GLY A 588 -28.43 14.15 13.81
N ARG A 589 -28.83 12.98 14.34
CA ARG A 589 -28.78 12.68 15.78
C ARG A 589 -27.34 12.67 16.28
N VAL A 590 -26.47 11.89 15.64
CA VAL A 590 -25.05 11.79 16.01
C VAL A 590 -24.37 13.14 15.88
N TYR A 591 -24.67 13.89 14.81
CA TYR A 591 -24.07 15.20 14.60
C TYR A 591 -24.44 16.20 15.71
N LYS A 592 -25.71 16.23 16.16
CA LYS A 592 -26.11 17.06 17.31
C LYS A 592 -25.38 16.67 18.59
N GLU A 593 -25.27 15.37 18.84
CA GLU A 593 -24.58 14.83 20.01
C GLU A 593 -23.11 15.24 20.04
N ARG A 594 -22.40 15.07 18.92
CA ARG A 594 -20.99 15.43 18.78
C ARG A 594 -20.73 16.92 18.96
N LEU A 595 -21.62 17.78 18.46
CA LEU A 595 -21.49 19.22 18.64
C LEU A 595 -21.87 19.70 20.05
N GLY A 596 -22.52 18.86 20.85
CA GLY A 596 -23.04 19.21 22.17
C GLY A 596 -24.20 20.20 22.10
N VAL A 597 -24.95 20.22 21.00
CA VAL A 597 -26.11 21.11 20.86
C VAL A 597 -27.37 20.45 21.43
N PRO A 598 -28.24 21.18 22.15
CA PRO A 598 -29.45 20.61 22.73
C PRO A 598 -30.35 19.96 21.66
N ALA A 599 -30.97 18.82 21.97
CA ALA A 599 -31.83 18.09 21.03
C ALA A 599 -32.97 18.95 20.44
N LYS A 600 -33.44 19.95 21.18
CA LYS A 600 -34.48 20.91 20.79
C LYS A 600 -34.01 21.93 19.74
N VAL A 601 -32.71 22.10 19.54
CA VAL A 601 -32.18 22.94 18.46
C VAL A 601 -32.51 22.25 17.15
N ILE A 602 -33.27 22.95 16.31
CA ILE A 602 -33.58 22.50 14.96
C ILE A 602 -32.35 22.79 14.11
N ILE A 603 -31.72 21.72 13.64
CA ILE A 603 -30.77 21.78 12.55
C ILE A 603 -31.57 21.40 11.29
N GLY A 604 -31.36 22.16 10.22
CA GLY A 604 -32.22 22.12 9.02
C GLY A 604 -31.81 21.06 8.03
#